data_AF-A0A7J6TPP0-F1
#
_entry.id   AF-A0A7J6TPP0-F1
#
_cell.length_a   1.000
_cell.length_b   1.000
_cell.length_c   1.000
_cell.angle_alpha   90.00
_cell.angle_beta   90.00
_cell.angle_gamma   90.00
#
_symmetry.space_group_name_H-M   'P 1'
#
loop_
_entity.id
_entity.type
_entity.pdbx_description
1 polymer ?
#
loop_
_entity_poly.entity_id
_entity_poly.type
_entity_poly.pdbx_seq_one_letter_code
_entity_poly.pdbx_strand_id
1 'polypeptide(L)'
;DCKYCQRFPSPAVWQELTDTVRGAVAGCSGCYVGEVVTDGEGSKHLRYIANSGVAPGKARLEEGEGVVWKVFEQQEEEEGEGESSKSRQLYLENVMDVAEVKFFDYTKPGSFLAIPICHSSVLNKEGLEATVTDMKERQAQFVEDMAAYGEAKTQYDQAVAELQEGDEAPEEPVEPVIRDLNPLEGVTRQLVLCVDTLGGEGGFLEICQQHRGKLDELCRHLGEAMADTELQAVREQAEYNTSETGEGNRAALMAKFKEATTGEALKRMEKQVAEDIEALGEDVTDDKKEVIRLTHKLDTLRSALDGSVKTELLVDLSSRKLPEEALAALMKVMLLFLGKHDPSSLAEDTSLQWSQLVTDFHSEEIWNKMMAADLRRPRPGVPAGHTLAMAKALIAEATQTGGLKGEDGSVEEGVAQEHPVDIILLGLLEAAVQLREKDVYVRWMDCDLHKRVFEPPPGGAQEGEEEAEGGGEATGAAGDDDG
;
A
#
# COMPACT_ATOMS: atom_id res chain seq x y z
N ASP A 1 -20.62 -2.96 -2.70
CA ASP A 1 -20.73 -1.63 -2.06
C ASP A 1 -20.36 -1.70 -0.58
N CYS A 2 -19.09 -1.97 -0.27
CA CYS A 2 -18.60 -1.80 1.10
C CYS A 2 -18.36 -0.31 1.33
N LYS A 3 -19.10 0.31 2.25
CA LYS A 3 -18.93 1.74 2.62
C LYS A 3 -17.50 2.08 3.08
N TYR A 4 -16.73 1.06 3.48
CA TYR A 4 -15.35 1.20 3.94
C TYR A 4 -14.30 1.05 2.83
N CYS A 5 -14.66 0.47 1.68
CA CYS A 5 -13.74 0.25 0.55
C CYS A 5 -13.87 1.30 -0.56
N GLN A 6 -14.60 2.40 -0.31
CA GLN A 6 -14.71 3.48 -1.27
C GLN A 6 -13.35 4.19 -1.36
N ARG A 7 -12.73 4.07 -2.55
CA ARG A 7 -11.47 4.71 -2.90
C ARG A 7 -11.51 6.21 -2.64
N PHE A 8 -10.40 6.76 -2.13
CA PHE A 8 -10.24 8.21 -2.02
C PHE A 8 -9.00 8.75 -2.76
N PRO A 9 -9.21 9.50 -3.87
CA PRO A 9 -10.33 9.39 -4.81
C PRO A 9 -10.27 8.08 -5.62
N SER A 10 -11.42 7.56 -6.04
CA SER A 10 -11.50 6.40 -6.93
C SER A 10 -10.85 6.66 -8.27
N PRO A 11 -9.96 5.77 -8.77
CA PRO A 11 -9.64 5.79 -10.19
C PRO A 11 -10.87 5.74 -11.11
N ALA A 12 -12.03 5.25 -10.63
CA ALA A 12 -13.29 5.35 -11.37
C ALA A 12 -13.81 6.79 -11.46
N VAL A 13 -13.61 7.63 -10.45
CA VAL A 13 -13.98 9.07 -10.47
C VAL A 13 -13.18 9.80 -11.54
N TRP A 14 -11.87 9.55 -11.61
CA TRP A 14 -11.03 10.15 -12.65
C TRP A 14 -11.42 9.67 -14.04
N GLN A 15 -11.75 8.37 -14.18
CA GLN A 15 -12.23 7.84 -15.43
C GLN A 15 -13.56 8.48 -15.86
N GLU A 16 -14.54 8.52 -14.95
CA GLU A 16 -15.84 9.16 -15.17
C GLU A 16 -15.71 10.65 -15.51
N LEU A 17 -14.81 11.37 -14.84
CA LEU A 17 -14.47 12.76 -15.18
C LEU A 17 -13.97 12.86 -16.62
N THR A 18 -12.98 12.04 -17.01
CA THR A 18 -12.42 12.09 -18.37
C THR A 18 -13.45 11.74 -19.44
N ASP A 19 -14.30 10.74 -19.19
CA ASP A 19 -15.37 10.33 -20.11
C ASP A 19 -16.46 11.41 -20.24
N THR A 20 -16.86 12.01 -19.12
CA THR A 20 -17.86 13.08 -19.09
C THR A 20 -17.36 14.33 -19.81
N VAL A 21 -16.13 14.76 -19.53
CA VAL A 21 -15.51 15.92 -20.19
C VAL A 21 -15.37 15.68 -21.69
N ARG A 22 -14.91 14.49 -22.10
CA ARG A 22 -14.79 14.15 -23.51
C ARG A 22 -16.14 14.17 -24.24
N GLY A 23 -17.19 13.66 -23.62
CA GLY A 23 -18.55 13.71 -24.18
C GLY A 23 -19.14 15.13 -24.24
N ALA A 24 -18.73 16.01 -23.33
CA ALA A 24 -19.27 17.36 -23.21
C ALA A 24 -18.54 18.42 -24.07
N VAL A 25 -17.25 18.24 -24.35
CA VAL A 25 -16.44 19.17 -25.12
C VAL A 25 -16.49 18.81 -26.60
N ALA A 26 -17.06 19.70 -27.42
CA ALA A 26 -17.16 19.49 -28.85
C ALA A 26 -15.78 19.32 -29.50
N GLY A 27 -15.62 18.27 -30.31
CA GLY A 27 -14.36 17.98 -31.01
C GLY A 27 -13.26 17.37 -30.13
N CYS A 28 -13.54 17.07 -28.85
CA CYS A 28 -12.59 16.44 -27.95
C CYS A 28 -12.22 15.01 -28.40
N SER A 29 -10.94 14.82 -28.73
CA SER A 29 -10.36 13.52 -29.10
C SER A 29 -9.73 12.81 -27.92
N GLY A 30 -9.24 13.58 -26.94
CA GLY A 30 -8.55 13.07 -25.77
C GLY A 30 -8.86 13.90 -24.53
N CYS A 31 -9.12 13.21 -23.42
CA CYS A 31 -9.20 13.81 -22.09
C CYS A 31 -8.45 12.91 -21.11
N TYR A 32 -7.57 13.47 -20.30
CA TYR A 32 -6.74 12.68 -19.38
C TYR A 32 -6.38 13.47 -18.13
N VAL A 33 -6.14 12.73 -17.04
CA VAL A 33 -5.73 13.30 -15.75
C VAL A 33 -4.31 12.82 -15.44
N GLY A 34 -3.41 13.77 -15.24
CA GLY A 34 -2.05 13.53 -14.75
C GLY A 34 -1.92 13.87 -13.27
N GLU A 35 -1.20 13.06 -12.52
CA GLU A 35 -0.79 13.31 -11.14
C GLU A 35 0.72 13.56 -11.12
N VAL A 36 1.16 14.60 -10.41
CA VAL A 36 2.58 14.84 -10.15
C VAL A 36 3.03 13.90 -9.03
N VAL A 37 4.00 13.06 -9.33
CA VAL A 37 4.57 12.07 -8.42
C VAL A 37 6.04 12.38 -8.24
N THR A 38 6.53 12.26 -7.01
CA THR A 38 7.97 12.35 -6.70
C THR A 38 8.50 10.94 -6.51
N ASP A 39 9.57 10.58 -7.22
CA ASP A 39 10.22 9.29 -7.03
C ASP A 39 11.12 9.27 -5.77
N GLY A 40 11.69 8.10 -5.45
CA GLY A 40 12.58 7.94 -4.31
C GLY A 40 13.89 8.74 -4.39
N GLU A 41 14.23 9.28 -5.56
CA GLU A 41 15.40 10.14 -5.76
C GLU A 41 15.06 11.64 -5.67
N GLY A 42 13.77 11.96 -5.48
CA GLY A 42 13.27 13.34 -5.39
C GLY A 42 12.91 13.96 -6.74
N SER A 43 12.99 13.21 -7.84
CA SER A 43 12.63 13.71 -9.17
C SER A 43 11.13 13.65 -9.38
N LYS A 44 10.54 14.73 -9.93
CA LYS A 44 9.11 14.77 -10.22
C LYS A 44 8.83 14.25 -11.61
N HIS A 45 7.69 13.56 -11.75
CA HIS A 45 7.17 13.17 -13.04
C HIS A 45 5.63 13.22 -13.03
N LEU A 46 5.04 13.47 -14.20
CA LEU A 46 3.61 13.41 -14.42
C LEU A 46 3.23 11.98 -14.84
N ARG A 47 2.38 11.35 -14.03
CA ARG A 47 1.81 10.02 -14.27
C ARG A 47 0.34 10.17 -14.64
N TYR A 48 -0.06 9.65 -15.79
CA TYR A 48 -1.48 9.67 -16.19
C TYR A 48 -2.27 8.57 -15.48
N ILE A 49 -3.26 8.97 -14.68
CA ILE A 49 -4.06 8.08 -13.82
C ILE A 49 -5.44 7.77 -14.39
N ALA A 50 -5.90 8.55 -15.38
CA ALA A 50 -7.13 8.28 -16.13
C ALA A 50 -7.03 8.84 -17.55
N ASN A 51 -7.74 8.21 -18.49
CA ASN A 51 -7.81 8.67 -19.86
C ASN A 51 -9.11 8.26 -20.54
N SER A 52 -9.58 9.10 -21.46
CA SER A 52 -10.63 8.78 -22.41
C SER A 52 -10.17 9.21 -23.81
N GLY A 53 -10.18 8.26 -24.76
CA GLY A 53 -9.81 8.51 -26.15
C GLY A 53 -8.46 7.94 -26.56
N VAL A 54 -7.73 8.65 -27.40
CA VAL A 54 -6.38 8.25 -27.82
C VAL A 54 -5.41 8.60 -26.69
N ALA A 55 -5.19 7.64 -25.81
CA ALA A 55 -4.52 7.85 -24.54
C ALA A 55 -2.98 7.88 -24.65
N PRO A 56 -2.28 8.61 -23.76
CA PRO A 56 -0.84 8.46 -23.54
C PRO A 56 -0.43 7.07 -22.98
N GLY A 57 -1.37 6.16 -22.72
CA GLY A 57 -1.09 4.83 -22.17
C GLY A 57 -0.44 4.93 -20.78
N LYS A 58 0.61 4.12 -20.53
CA LYS A 58 1.43 4.17 -19.30
C LYS A 58 2.56 5.21 -19.37
N ALA A 59 2.47 6.20 -20.27
CA ALA A 59 3.54 7.17 -20.43
C ALA A 59 3.75 7.99 -19.16
N ARG A 60 5.02 8.22 -18.85
CA ARG A 60 5.49 9.16 -17.84
C ARG A 60 6.08 10.36 -18.55
N LEU A 61 5.86 11.54 -17.99
CA LEU A 61 6.38 12.79 -18.50
C LEU A 61 7.30 13.37 -17.43
N GLU A 62 8.61 13.42 -17.70
CA GLU A 62 9.61 13.88 -16.74
C GLU A 62 9.43 15.38 -16.44
N GLU A 63 9.89 15.84 -15.27
CA GLU A 63 9.83 17.26 -14.90
C GLU A 63 10.47 18.16 -15.96
N GLY A 64 9.77 19.25 -16.31
CA GLY A 64 10.19 20.19 -17.34
C GLY A 64 10.01 19.69 -18.77
N GLU A 65 9.58 18.45 -18.97
CA GLU A 65 9.32 17.90 -20.30
C GLU A 65 7.89 18.18 -20.74
N GLY A 66 7.71 18.89 -21.85
CA GLY A 66 6.38 19.19 -22.37
C GLY A 66 5.72 20.43 -21.75
N VAL A 67 4.86 21.08 -22.53
CA VAL A 67 4.16 22.30 -22.11
C VAL A 67 3.28 22.16 -20.86
N VAL A 68 2.88 20.94 -20.49
CA VAL A 68 1.94 20.67 -19.39
C VAL A 68 2.49 21.19 -18.06
N TRP A 69 3.79 21.11 -17.80
CA TRP A 69 4.41 21.58 -16.55
C TRP A 69 4.25 23.07 -16.30
N LYS A 70 4.02 23.88 -17.35
CA LYS A 70 3.84 25.33 -17.24
C LYS A 70 2.63 25.73 -16.40
N VAL A 71 1.69 24.81 -16.13
CA VAL A 71 0.55 25.06 -15.23
C VAL A 71 0.95 25.05 -13.75
N PHE A 72 2.12 24.51 -13.40
CA PHE A 72 2.62 24.38 -12.04
C PHE A 72 3.77 25.35 -11.70
N GLU A 73 4.31 26.06 -12.69
CA GLU A 73 5.36 27.05 -12.50
C GLU A 73 4.80 28.29 -11.76
N GLN A 74 5.43 28.68 -10.64
CA GLN A 74 5.12 29.93 -9.95
C GLN A 74 5.57 31.11 -10.82
N GLN A 75 4.69 32.07 -11.10
CA GLN A 75 5.12 33.35 -11.64
C GLN A 75 5.70 34.19 -10.49
N GLU A 76 6.85 34.82 -10.72
CA GLU A 76 7.27 35.98 -9.92
C GLU A 76 6.17 37.04 -10.09
N GLU A 77 5.43 37.32 -9.03
CA GLU A 77 4.45 38.41 -9.00
C GLU A 77 5.19 39.72 -9.23
N GLU A 78 4.95 40.39 -10.37
CA GLU A 78 5.23 41.83 -10.46
C GLU A 78 4.35 42.52 -9.42
N GLU A 79 5.00 43.09 -8.39
CA GLU A 79 4.45 43.84 -7.25
C GLU A 79 3.08 44.48 -7.54
N GLY A 80 2.00 43.75 -7.25
CA GLY A 80 0.63 44.19 -7.42
C GLY A 80 -0.23 43.58 -6.32
N GLU A 81 -0.56 44.39 -5.32
CA GLU A 81 -1.34 43.99 -4.14
C GLU A 81 -2.64 43.27 -4.53
N GLY A 82 -2.76 42.01 -4.11
CA GLY A 82 -4.01 41.41 -3.70
C GLY A 82 -4.90 40.82 -4.80
N GLU A 83 -4.59 39.60 -5.24
CA GLU A 83 -5.60 38.56 -5.41
C GLU A 83 -4.90 37.20 -5.48
N SER A 84 -5.48 36.21 -4.80
CA SER A 84 -4.94 34.85 -4.64
C SER A 84 -4.34 34.26 -5.91
N SER A 85 -3.31 33.43 -5.74
CA SER A 85 -2.62 32.66 -6.77
C SER A 85 -3.62 31.93 -7.68
N LYS A 86 -4.07 32.60 -8.75
CA LYS A 86 -5.00 32.04 -9.73
C LYS A 86 -4.26 30.90 -10.43
N SER A 87 -4.75 29.70 -10.22
CA SER A 87 -4.27 28.48 -10.87
C SER A 87 -4.21 28.70 -12.39
N ARG A 88 -3.00 28.62 -12.97
CA ARG A 88 -2.79 29.00 -14.37
C ARG A 88 -3.24 27.86 -15.29
N GLN A 89 -4.44 27.96 -15.84
CA GLN A 89 -4.80 27.17 -17.01
C GLN A 89 -3.87 27.51 -18.19
N LEU A 90 -3.45 26.49 -18.93
CA LEU A 90 -2.69 26.61 -20.17
C LEU A 90 -3.59 26.25 -21.34
N TYR A 91 -3.79 27.18 -22.26
CA TYR A 91 -4.51 26.93 -23.51
C TYR A 91 -3.62 27.20 -24.72
N LEU A 92 -3.53 26.22 -25.61
CA LEU A 92 -2.88 26.31 -26.90
C LEU A 92 -3.94 26.16 -27.99
N GLU A 93 -4.13 27.21 -28.78
CA GLU A 93 -5.08 27.20 -29.91
C GLU A 93 -4.64 26.19 -30.98
N ASN A 94 -3.34 26.16 -31.28
CA ASN A 94 -2.74 25.23 -32.21
C ASN A 94 -1.44 24.66 -31.61
N VAL A 95 -1.44 23.37 -31.30
CA VAL A 95 -0.27 22.70 -30.73
C VAL A 95 0.94 22.65 -31.66
N MET A 96 0.73 22.80 -32.97
CA MET A 96 1.81 22.76 -33.96
C MET A 96 2.68 24.02 -33.95
N ASP A 97 2.18 25.11 -33.35
CA ASP A 97 2.90 26.39 -33.27
C ASP A 97 3.83 26.47 -32.05
N VAL A 98 3.80 25.46 -31.17
CA VAL A 98 4.54 25.43 -29.92
C VAL A 98 5.49 24.25 -29.90
N ALA A 99 6.79 24.53 -30.04
CA ALA A 99 7.83 23.50 -30.20
C ALA A 99 8.00 22.63 -28.94
N GLU A 100 7.63 23.14 -27.78
CA GLU A 100 7.75 22.45 -26.50
C GLU A 100 6.61 21.46 -26.26
N VAL A 101 5.62 21.32 -27.17
CA VAL A 101 4.56 20.32 -27.03
C VAL A 101 5.14 18.93 -27.26
N LYS A 102 4.97 18.03 -26.27
CA LYS A 102 5.34 16.63 -26.41
C LYS A 102 4.13 15.81 -26.86
N PHE A 103 4.31 15.07 -27.96
CA PHE A 103 3.33 14.10 -28.47
C PHE A 103 3.77 12.69 -28.08
N PHE A 104 2.82 11.84 -27.67
CA PHE A 104 3.14 10.48 -27.22
C PHE A 104 3.32 9.48 -28.37
N ASP A 105 2.51 9.57 -29.42
CA ASP A 105 2.60 8.63 -30.56
C ASP A 105 3.09 9.32 -31.85
N TYR A 106 2.31 10.28 -32.35
CA TYR A 106 2.58 11.01 -33.58
C TYR A 106 2.00 12.41 -33.49
N THR A 107 2.62 13.35 -34.22
CA THR A 107 2.19 14.74 -34.30
C THR A 107 0.82 14.85 -34.94
N LYS A 108 -0.09 15.56 -34.29
CA LYS A 108 -1.46 15.81 -34.77
C LYS A 108 -1.79 17.30 -34.61
N PRO A 109 -2.49 17.92 -35.58
CA PRO A 109 -3.02 19.26 -35.40
C PRO A 109 -4.23 19.26 -34.47
N GLY A 110 -4.43 20.37 -33.76
CA GLY A 110 -5.57 20.61 -32.88
C GLY A 110 -5.24 21.59 -31.77
N SER A 111 -6.20 21.80 -30.87
CA SER A 111 -6.03 22.64 -29.69
C SER A 111 -5.80 21.78 -28.44
N PHE A 112 -5.17 22.38 -27.43
CA PHE A 112 -4.83 21.72 -26.17
C PHE A 112 -5.14 22.64 -24.99
N LEU A 113 -5.70 22.08 -23.93
CA LEU A 113 -5.99 22.74 -22.67
C LEU A 113 -5.45 21.90 -21.53
N ALA A 114 -4.71 22.50 -20.61
CA ALA A 114 -4.30 21.89 -19.34
C ALA A 114 -4.75 22.79 -18.20
N ILE A 115 -5.43 22.21 -17.22
CA ILE A 115 -5.96 22.91 -16.04
C ILE A 115 -5.42 22.20 -14.80
N PRO A 116 -4.66 22.88 -13.93
CA PRO A 116 -4.15 22.27 -12.71
C PRO A 116 -5.29 22.08 -11.70
N ILE A 117 -5.24 20.96 -10.98
CA ILE A 117 -6.08 20.66 -9.83
C ILE A 117 -5.11 20.52 -8.65
N CYS A 118 -5.07 21.54 -7.78
CA CYS A 118 -4.18 21.56 -6.63
C CYS A 118 -4.99 21.57 -5.35
N HIS A 119 -4.60 20.77 -4.37
CA HIS A 119 -5.22 20.77 -3.04
C HIS A 119 -4.20 20.45 -1.94
N SER A 120 -4.51 20.90 -0.72
CA SER A 120 -3.71 20.58 0.46
C SER A 120 -4.12 19.20 0.98
N SER A 121 -3.29 18.20 0.71
CA SER A 121 -3.53 16.81 1.10
C SER A 121 -3.09 16.59 2.54
N VAL A 122 -4.04 16.26 3.40
CA VAL A 122 -3.79 15.82 4.79
C VAL A 122 -3.73 14.30 4.91
N LEU A 123 -3.96 13.58 3.81
CA LEU A 123 -3.93 12.12 3.75
C LEU A 123 -2.47 11.58 3.76
N ASN A 124 -1.77 11.79 4.87
CA ASN A 124 -0.42 11.28 5.15
C ASN A 124 -0.28 10.88 6.63
N LYS A 125 0.87 10.29 6.99
CA LYS A 125 1.13 9.80 8.35
C LYS A 125 1.11 10.95 9.37
N GLU A 126 1.76 12.06 9.03
CA GLU A 126 1.87 13.24 9.88
C GLU A 126 0.50 13.85 10.19
N GLY A 127 -0.37 13.93 9.19
CA GLY A 127 -1.74 14.43 9.30
C GLY A 127 -2.60 13.55 10.19
N LEU A 128 -2.43 12.22 10.13
CA LEU A 128 -3.11 11.30 11.04
C LEU A 128 -2.60 11.45 12.48
N GLU A 129 -1.30 11.48 12.69
CA GLU A 129 -0.69 11.63 14.02
C GLU A 129 -1.11 12.94 14.67
N ALA A 130 -1.11 14.04 13.91
CA ALA A 130 -1.60 15.34 14.37
C ALA A 130 -3.08 15.28 14.74
N THR A 131 -3.91 14.63 13.92
CA THR A 131 -5.36 14.48 14.20
C THR A 131 -5.62 13.63 15.43
N VAL A 132 -4.91 12.49 15.58
CA VAL A 132 -5.02 11.62 16.75
C VAL A 132 -4.61 12.36 18.02
N THR A 133 -3.52 13.12 17.96
CA THR A 133 -3.05 13.94 19.09
C THR A 133 -4.08 15.00 19.47
N ASP A 134 -4.57 15.78 18.50
CA ASP A 134 -5.58 16.82 18.71
C ASP A 134 -6.87 16.22 19.31
N MET A 135 -7.34 15.07 18.80
CA MET A 135 -8.51 14.36 19.34
C MET A 135 -8.31 13.89 20.79
N LYS A 136 -7.14 13.32 21.14
CA LYS A 136 -6.84 12.89 22.51
C LYS A 136 -6.80 14.07 23.48
N GLU A 137 -6.14 15.16 23.10
CA GLU A 137 -6.05 16.39 23.91
C GLU A 137 -7.43 16.99 24.17
N ARG A 138 -8.31 17.00 23.15
CA ARG A 138 -9.68 17.48 23.29
C ARG A 138 -10.54 16.61 24.18
N GLN A 139 -10.39 15.29 24.06
CA GLN A 139 -11.14 14.37 24.91
C GLN A 139 -10.71 14.53 26.36
N ALA A 140 -9.41 14.69 26.62
CA ALA A 140 -8.90 15.01 27.96
C ALA A 140 -9.46 16.34 28.47
N GLN A 141 -9.39 17.41 27.67
CA GLN A 141 -9.93 18.73 28.04
C GLN A 141 -11.44 18.68 28.27
N PHE A 142 -12.19 17.95 27.45
CA PHE A 142 -13.64 17.80 27.61
C PHE A 142 -14.00 17.07 28.89
N VAL A 143 -13.25 16.04 29.29
CA VAL A 143 -13.44 15.34 30.56
C VAL A 143 -13.18 16.28 31.74
N GLU A 144 -12.13 17.10 31.67
CA GLU A 144 -11.83 18.11 32.68
C GLU A 144 -12.93 19.19 32.75
N ASP A 145 -13.37 19.71 31.60
CA ASP A 145 -14.42 20.71 31.50
C ASP A 145 -15.77 20.17 32.00
N MET A 146 -16.08 18.89 31.72
CA MET A 146 -17.28 18.21 32.22
C MET A 146 -17.23 17.98 33.73
N ALA A 147 -16.06 17.65 34.29
CA ALA A 147 -15.88 17.54 35.73
C ALA A 147 -16.08 18.90 36.41
N ALA A 148 -15.49 19.97 35.86
CA ALA A 148 -15.66 21.33 36.33
C ALA A 148 -17.12 21.81 36.20
N TYR A 149 -17.80 21.47 35.10
CA TYR A 149 -19.24 21.72 34.93
C TYR A 149 -20.08 21.00 35.99
N GLY A 150 -19.76 19.76 36.34
CA GLY A 150 -20.45 19.03 37.41
C GLY A 150 -20.32 19.72 38.77
N GLU A 151 -19.12 20.21 39.11
CA GLU A 151 -18.90 20.99 40.33
C GLU A 151 -19.65 22.33 40.28
N ALA A 152 -19.58 23.05 39.17
CA ALA A 152 -20.29 24.32 39.00
C ALA A 152 -21.82 24.14 39.06
N LYS A 153 -22.36 23.07 38.48
CA LYS A 153 -23.79 22.74 38.51
C LYS A 153 -24.27 22.41 39.90
N THR A 154 -23.50 21.64 40.67
CA THR A 154 -23.86 21.35 42.08
C THR A 154 -23.84 22.61 42.94
N GLN A 155 -22.90 23.54 42.71
CA GLN A 155 -22.87 24.85 43.37
C GLN A 155 -24.07 25.73 42.95
N TYR A 156 -24.40 25.75 41.66
CA TYR A 156 -25.59 26.43 41.15
C TYR A 156 -26.87 25.89 41.79
N ASP A 157 -27.07 24.57 41.82
CA ASP A 157 -28.25 23.94 42.40
C ASP A 157 -28.38 24.26 43.91
N GLN A 158 -27.25 24.31 44.64
CA GLN A 158 -27.23 24.74 46.05
C GLN A 158 -27.60 26.22 46.20
N ALA A 159 -27.03 27.10 45.38
CA ALA A 159 -27.32 28.52 45.41
C ALA A 159 -28.79 28.82 45.06
N VAL A 160 -29.35 28.10 44.08
CA VAL A 160 -30.78 28.18 43.72
C VAL A 160 -31.68 27.67 44.84
N ALA A 161 -31.27 26.64 45.59
CA ALA A 161 -32.04 26.13 46.73
C ALA A 161 -32.05 27.08 47.94
N GLU A 162 -31.01 27.91 48.10
CA GLU A 162 -30.86 28.87 49.21
C GLU A 162 -31.41 30.28 48.90
N LEU A 163 -31.88 30.51 47.67
CA LEU A 163 -32.36 31.80 47.19
C LEU A 163 -33.63 32.27 47.91
N GLN A 164 -33.58 33.48 48.47
CA GLN A 164 -34.73 34.13 49.11
C GLN A 164 -35.50 35.00 48.10
N GLU A 165 -36.79 35.24 48.39
CA GLU A 165 -37.69 36.02 47.53
C GLU A 165 -37.17 37.47 47.38
N GLY A 166 -36.51 37.78 46.25
CA GLY A 166 -35.98 39.11 45.94
C GLY A 166 -34.51 39.17 45.54
N ASP A 167 -33.76 38.07 45.69
CA ASP A 167 -32.36 37.99 45.26
C ASP A 167 -32.23 37.62 43.77
N GLU A 168 -31.17 38.09 43.10
CA GLU A 168 -30.87 37.75 41.70
C GLU A 168 -30.49 36.27 41.58
N ALA A 169 -31.06 35.59 40.58
CA ALA A 169 -30.73 34.20 40.30
C ALA A 169 -29.26 34.07 39.85
N PRO A 170 -28.49 33.09 40.37
CA PRO A 170 -27.15 32.83 39.87
C PRO A 170 -27.19 32.48 38.37
N GLU A 171 -26.09 32.71 37.66
CA GLU A 171 -26.00 32.31 36.26
C GLU A 171 -25.86 30.78 36.15
N GLU A 172 -26.67 30.17 35.26
CA GLU A 172 -26.59 28.74 34.97
C GLU A 172 -25.27 28.42 34.28
N PRO A 173 -24.50 27.42 34.76
CA PRO A 173 -23.27 27.04 34.10
C PRO A 173 -23.56 26.52 32.68
N VAL A 174 -22.72 26.89 31.72
CA VAL A 174 -22.85 26.46 30.32
C VAL A 174 -22.24 25.09 30.15
N GLU A 175 -22.99 24.16 29.54
CA GLU A 175 -22.49 22.82 29.22
C GLU A 175 -21.34 22.93 28.20
N PRO A 176 -20.18 22.31 28.47
CA PRO A 176 -19.05 22.37 27.55
C PRO A 176 -19.40 21.64 26.24
N VAL A 177 -18.91 22.17 25.13
CA VAL A 177 -19.06 21.57 23.79
C VAL A 177 -17.68 21.21 23.27
N ILE A 178 -17.57 20.02 22.66
CA ILE A 178 -16.33 19.59 22.02
C ILE A 178 -15.99 20.58 20.89
N ARG A 179 -14.79 21.16 20.93
CA ARG A 179 -14.32 22.14 19.94
C ARG A 179 -14.10 21.50 18.56
N ASP A 180 -14.13 22.31 17.49
CA ASP A 180 -13.83 21.90 16.11
C ASP A 180 -12.33 21.68 15.87
N LEU A 181 -11.98 20.68 15.04
CA LEU A 181 -10.58 20.26 14.80
C LEU A 181 -9.69 21.42 14.34
N ASN A 182 -8.45 21.45 14.84
CA ASN A 182 -7.49 22.45 14.43
C ASN A 182 -7.19 22.24 12.93
N PRO A 183 -6.98 23.33 12.17
CA PRO A 183 -6.59 23.20 10.76
C PRO A 183 -5.26 22.43 10.69
N LEU A 184 -5.28 21.33 9.94
CA LEU A 184 -4.10 20.49 9.73
C LEU A 184 -3.23 21.09 8.63
N GLU A 185 -1.92 21.06 8.83
CA GLU A 185 -0.96 21.37 7.77
C GLU A 185 -0.93 20.18 6.79
N GLY A 186 -1.25 20.45 5.52
CA GLY A 186 -1.26 19.44 4.46
C GLY A 186 -0.09 19.61 3.49
N VAL A 187 0.20 18.55 2.75
CA VAL A 187 1.18 18.56 1.65
C VAL A 187 0.44 18.91 0.37
N THR A 188 0.98 19.84 -0.43
CA THR A 188 0.34 20.21 -1.69
C THR A 188 0.39 19.04 -2.68
N ARG A 189 -0.76 18.47 -3.04
CA ARG A 189 -0.91 17.55 -4.17
C ARG A 189 -1.24 18.33 -5.43
N GLN A 190 -0.63 17.91 -6.53
CA GLN A 190 -0.77 18.55 -7.84
C GLN A 190 -1.24 17.53 -8.87
N LEU A 191 -2.40 17.78 -9.46
CA LEU A 191 -2.92 17.05 -10.60
C LEU A 191 -3.17 18.03 -11.76
N VAL A 192 -3.40 17.50 -12.95
CA VAL A 192 -3.74 18.28 -14.14
C VAL A 192 -4.79 17.55 -14.98
N LEU A 193 -5.87 18.26 -15.30
CA LEU A 193 -6.83 17.84 -16.31
C LEU A 193 -6.37 18.37 -17.66
N CYS A 194 -6.16 17.48 -18.60
CA CYS A 194 -5.76 17.79 -19.96
C CYS A 194 -6.87 17.42 -20.94
N VAL A 195 -7.20 18.33 -21.85
CA VAL A 195 -8.23 18.17 -22.88
C VAL A 195 -7.66 18.57 -24.22
N ASP A 196 -7.87 17.74 -25.24
CA ASP A 196 -7.33 17.97 -26.57
C ASP A 196 -8.33 17.66 -27.69
N THR A 197 -8.13 18.34 -28.83
CA THR A 197 -8.90 18.14 -30.08
C THR A 197 -8.05 17.58 -31.22
N LEU A 198 -6.93 16.93 -30.87
CA LEU A 198 -5.94 16.36 -31.78
C LEU A 198 -6.51 15.31 -32.75
N GLY A 199 -6.51 15.64 -34.04
CA GLY A 199 -6.88 14.70 -35.11
C GLY A 199 -8.36 14.28 -35.13
N GLY A 200 -9.24 15.01 -34.43
CA GLY A 200 -10.69 14.80 -34.50
C GLY A 200 -11.29 15.16 -35.87
N GLU A 201 -12.48 14.64 -36.18
CA GLU A 201 -13.26 15.01 -37.37
C GLU A 201 -13.59 16.52 -37.31
N GLY A 202 -12.81 17.33 -38.02
CA GLY A 202 -12.86 18.80 -37.95
C GLY A 202 -11.49 19.48 -37.90
N GLY A 203 -10.42 18.76 -37.53
CA GLY A 203 -9.00 19.12 -37.71
C GLY A 203 -8.46 20.39 -37.02
N PHE A 204 -9.33 21.34 -36.66
CA PHE A 204 -9.02 22.69 -36.17
C PHE A 204 -10.11 23.20 -35.22
N LEU A 205 -10.83 22.29 -34.55
CA LEU A 205 -11.84 22.71 -33.59
C LEU A 205 -11.16 23.19 -32.31
N GLU A 206 -11.26 24.49 -32.07
CA GLU A 206 -10.81 25.12 -30.84
C GLU A 206 -11.70 24.74 -29.65
N ILE A 207 -11.09 24.55 -28.48
CA ILE A 207 -11.83 24.45 -27.22
C ILE A 207 -12.38 25.84 -26.86
N CYS A 208 -13.69 26.02 -27.02
CA CYS A 208 -14.31 27.33 -26.86
C CYS A 208 -14.12 27.91 -25.44
N GLN A 209 -14.13 29.24 -25.33
CA GLN A 209 -13.93 29.95 -24.06
C GLN A 209 -14.93 29.56 -22.97
N GLN A 210 -16.17 29.26 -23.34
CA GLN A 210 -17.19 28.81 -22.38
C GLN A 210 -16.84 27.46 -21.75
N HIS A 211 -16.31 26.51 -22.53
CA HIS A 211 -15.85 25.23 -21.99
C HIS A 211 -14.63 25.42 -21.10
N ARG A 212 -13.67 26.28 -21.49
CA ARG A 212 -12.49 26.58 -20.66
C ARG A 212 -12.89 27.09 -19.27
N GLY A 213 -13.76 28.08 -19.18
CA GLY A 213 -14.22 28.62 -17.89
C GLY A 213 -14.97 27.61 -17.02
N LYS A 214 -15.82 26.76 -17.62
CA LYS A 214 -16.54 25.72 -16.89
C LYS A 214 -15.62 24.61 -16.38
N LEU A 215 -14.61 24.23 -17.16
CA LEU A 215 -13.64 23.21 -16.78
C LEU A 215 -12.71 23.71 -15.67
N ASP A 216 -12.33 24.99 -15.71
CA ASP A 216 -11.55 25.63 -14.65
C ASP A 216 -12.31 25.65 -13.32
N GLU A 217 -13.58 26.06 -13.34
CA GLU A 217 -14.44 26.03 -12.15
C GLU A 217 -14.66 24.61 -11.62
N LEU A 218 -14.83 23.63 -12.51
CA LEU A 218 -14.92 22.21 -12.16
C LEU A 218 -13.64 21.72 -11.48
N CYS A 219 -12.46 22.04 -12.03
CA CYS A 219 -11.17 21.63 -11.46
C CYS A 219 -10.95 22.22 -10.07
N ARG A 220 -11.33 23.48 -9.83
CA ARG A 220 -11.28 24.10 -8.50
C ARG A 220 -12.19 23.38 -7.50
N HIS A 221 -13.46 23.14 -7.86
CA HIS A 221 -14.40 22.43 -6.99
C HIS A 221 -13.94 20.99 -6.71
N LEU A 222 -13.31 20.32 -7.67
CA LEU A 222 -12.72 18.99 -7.47
C LEU A 222 -11.56 19.05 -6.46
N GLY A 223 -10.68 20.05 -6.55
CA GLY A 223 -9.61 20.26 -5.57
C GLY A 223 -10.14 20.45 -4.15
N GLU A 224 -11.15 21.30 -3.97
CA GLU A 224 -11.81 21.55 -2.67
C GLU A 224 -12.48 20.27 -2.13
N ALA A 225 -13.28 19.60 -2.96
CA ALA A 225 -13.98 18.37 -2.57
C ALA A 225 -13.00 17.23 -2.20
N MET A 226 -11.84 17.15 -2.87
CA MET A 226 -10.80 16.20 -2.51
C MET A 226 -10.18 16.50 -1.14
N ALA A 227 -9.82 17.76 -0.87
CA ALA A 227 -9.28 18.15 0.43
C ALA A 227 -10.26 17.86 1.57
N ASP A 228 -11.53 18.22 1.40
CA ASP A 228 -12.58 17.98 2.40
C ASP A 228 -12.73 16.50 2.71
N THR A 229 -12.68 15.66 1.68
CA THR A 229 -12.93 14.25 1.88
C THR A 229 -11.70 13.49 2.37
N GLU A 230 -10.49 13.90 1.97
CA GLU A 230 -9.25 13.43 2.61
C GLU A 230 -9.23 13.76 4.10
N LEU A 231 -9.62 14.99 4.46
CA LEU A 231 -9.76 15.40 5.85
C LEU A 231 -10.79 14.53 6.60
N GLN A 232 -11.94 14.28 5.99
CA GLN A 232 -12.95 13.39 6.56
C GLN A 232 -12.42 11.97 6.77
N ALA A 233 -11.65 11.45 5.81
CA ALA A 233 -11.05 10.11 5.90
C ALA A 233 -10.02 10.01 7.05
N VAL A 234 -9.17 11.03 7.20
CA VAL A 234 -8.22 11.10 8.32
C VAL A 234 -8.95 11.17 9.67
N ARG A 235 -10.03 11.96 9.74
CA ARG A 235 -10.88 12.07 10.95
C ARG A 235 -11.51 10.74 11.34
N GLU A 236 -12.11 10.03 10.38
CA GLU A 236 -12.72 8.73 10.62
C GLU A 236 -11.72 7.69 11.14
N GLN A 237 -10.50 7.67 10.58
CA GLN A 237 -9.45 6.78 11.06
C GLN A 237 -8.94 7.19 12.45
N ALA A 238 -8.74 8.49 12.69
CA ALA A 238 -8.32 9.00 13.99
C ALA A 238 -9.36 8.67 15.09
N GLU A 239 -10.65 8.85 14.80
CA GLU A 239 -11.74 8.48 15.71
C GLU A 239 -11.75 6.98 16.03
N TYR A 240 -11.54 6.13 15.01
CA TYR A 240 -11.39 4.70 15.26
C TYR A 240 -10.14 4.39 16.11
N ASN A 241 -9.05 5.13 15.91
CA ASN A 241 -7.82 4.92 16.67
C ASN A 241 -7.97 5.34 18.14
N THR A 242 -8.74 6.39 18.44
CA THR A 242 -8.90 6.92 19.80
C THR A 242 -10.14 6.43 20.54
N SER A 243 -11.11 5.81 19.85
CA SER A 243 -12.34 5.35 20.48
C SER A 243 -12.18 4.03 21.25
N GLU A 244 -12.94 3.88 22.34
CA GLU A 244 -13.01 2.64 23.12
C GLU A 244 -13.45 1.44 22.27
N THR A 245 -14.30 1.68 21.25
CA THR A 245 -14.74 0.63 20.33
C THR A 245 -13.59 0.14 19.45
N GLY A 246 -12.79 1.05 18.90
CA GLY A 246 -11.63 0.67 18.08
C GLY A 246 -10.54 -0.01 18.90
N GLU A 247 -10.22 0.53 20.08
CA GLU A 247 -9.30 -0.12 21.02
C GLU A 247 -9.77 -1.53 21.43
N GLY A 248 -11.06 -1.67 21.77
CA GLY A 248 -11.67 -2.95 22.10
C GLY A 248 -11.59 -3.96 20.96
N ASN A 249 -11.82 -3.52 19.72
CA ASN A 249 -11.71 -4.38 18.53
C ASN A 249 -10.26 -4.85 18.30
N ARG A 250 -9.27 -3.95 18.40
CA ARG A 250 -7.85 -4.29 18.24
C ARG A 250 -7.36 -5.23 19.33
N ALA A 251 -7.74 -4.97 20.58
CA ALA A 251 -7.43 -5.85 21.71
C ALA A 251 -8.06 -7.23 21.55
N ALA A 252 -9.34 -7.30 21.14
CA ALA A 252 -10.03 -8.56 20.89
C ALA A 252 -9.41 -9.35 19.74
N LEU A 253 -9.03 -8.68 18.64
CA LEU A 253 -8.33 -9.27 17.51
C LEU A 253 -7.03 -9.95 17.97
N MET A 254 -6.18 -9.21 18.70
CA MET A 254 -4.90 -9.74 19.15
C MET A 254 -5.06 -10.85 20.21
N ALA A 255 -6.04 -10.73 21.11
CA ALA A 255 -6.35 -11.75 22.10
C ALA A 255 -6.77 -13.07 21.44
N LYS A 256 -7.70 -13.03 20.49
CA LYS A 256 -8.14 -14.20 19.72
C LYS A 256 -6.99 -14.83 18.93
N PHE A 257 -6.14 -13.99 18.32
CA PHE A 257 -4.97 -14.48 17.60
C PHE A 257 -3.97 -15.18 18.53
N LYS A 258 -3.64 -14.58 19.68
CA LYS A 258 -2.77 -15.20 20.70
C LYS A 258 -3.36 -16.52 21.20
N GLU A 259 -4.65 -16.57 21.51
CA GLU A 259 -5.34 -17.79 21.94
C GLU A 259 -5.26 -18.90 20.87
N ALA A 260 -5.49 -18.56 19.60
CA ALA A 260 -5.48 -19.51 18.49
C ALA A 260 -4.08 -20.00 18.08
N THR A 261 -3.01 -19.32 18.49
CA THR A 261 -1.62 -19.62 18.07
C THR A 261 -0.70 -20.06 19.19
N THR A 262 -1.11 -19.91 20.45
CA THR A 262 -0.30 -20.27 21.63
C THR A 262 -0.95 -21.38 22.46
N GLY A 263 -0.33 -21.76 23.59
CA GLY A 263 -0.91 -22.70 24.55
C GLY A 263 -1.21 -24.08 23.96
N GLU A 264 -2.50 -24.45 23.90
CA GLU A 264 -2.94 -25.75 23.38
C GLU A 264 -2.71 -25.90 21.87
N ALA A 265 -2.86 -24.82 21.09
CA ALA A 265 -2.61 -24.85 19.65
C ALA A 265 -1.14 -25.17 19.36
N LEU A 266 -0.22 -24.52 20.09
CA LEU A 266 1.21 -24.78 19.97
C LEU A 266 1.56 -26.22 20.36
N LYS A 267 1.01 -26.72 21.48
CA LYS A 267 1.20 -28.13 21.91
C LYS A 267 0.67 -29.13 20.88
N ARG A 268 -0.47 -28.84 20.25
CA ARG A 268 -1.04 -29.67 19.18
C ARG A 268 -0.13 -29.68 17.96
N MET A 269 0.36 -28.52 17.55
CA MET A 269 1.31 -28.36 16.45
C MET A 269 2.60 -29.13 16.72
N GLU A 270 3.23 -28.96 17.89
CA GLU A 270 4.45 -29.68 18.27
C GLU A 270 4.27 -31.20 18.28
N LYS A 271 3.10 -31.67 18.75
CA LYS A 271 2.75 -33.09 18.70
C LYS A 271 2.65 -33.61 17.26
N GLN A 272 1.96 -32.89 16.38
CA GLN A 272 1.84 -33.26 14.96
C GLN A 272 3.19 -33.25 14.24
N VAL A 273 4.04 -32.25 14.53
CA VAL A 273 5.41 -32.20 14.03
C VAL A 273 6.20 -33.43 14.47
N ALA A 274 6.11 -33.83 15.73
CA ALA A 274 6.82 -34.99 16.24
C ALA A 274 6.35 -36.29 15.55
N GLU A 275 5.05 -36.46 15.38
CA GLU A 275 4.44 -37.61 14.68
C GLU A 275 4.89 -37.68 13.21
N ASP A 276 4.90 -36.54 12.49
CA ASP A 276 5.32 -36.47 11.09
C ASP A 276 6.83 -36.70 10.90
N ILE A 277 7.66 -36.22 11.84
CA ILE A 277 9.11 -36.48 11.82
C ILE A 277 9.38 -37.97 12.07
N GLU A 278 8.71 -38.58 13.05
CA GLU A 278 8.86 -40.02 13.34
C GLU A 278 8.44 -40.89 12.16
N ALA A 279 7.34 -40.53 11.46
CA ALA A 279 6.85 -41.25 10.31
C ALA A 279 7.81 -41.28 9.10
N LEU A 280 8.73 -40.31 9.00
CA LEU A 280 9.71 -40.23 7.92
C LEU A 280 11.00 -41.03 8.20
N GLY A 281 11.17 -41.56 9.42
CA GLY A 281 12.30 -42.42 9.82
C GLY A 281 13.52 -41.66 10.37
N GLU A 282 14.52 -42.41 10.83
CA GLU A 282 15.71 -41.87 11.52
C GLU A 282 16.67 -41.10 10.59
N ASP A 283 16.66 -41.39 9.28
CA ASP A 283 17.58 -40.83 8.28
C ASP A 283 17.19 -39.41 7.79
N VAL A 284 16.19 -38.79 8.40
CA VAL A 284 15.72 -37.45 8.00
C VAL A 284 16.69 -36.38 8.49
N THR A 285 17.26 -35.65 7.54
CA THR A 285 18.12 -34.48 7.80
C THR A 285 17.41 -33.42 8.63
N ASP A 286 18.15 -32.67 9.44
CA ASP A 286 17.57 -31.60 10.27
C ASP A 286 16.88 -30.50 9.45
N ASP A 287 17.36 -30.20 8.24
CA ASP A 287 16.68 -29.24 7.35
C ASP A 287 15.29 -29.73 6.89
N LYS A 288 15.11 -31.04 6.68
CA LYS A 288 13.79 -31.63 6.35
C LYS A 288 12.84 -31.57 7.55
N LYS A 289 13.35 -31.81 8.77
CA LYS A 289 12.58 -31.63 10.02
C LYS A 289 12.12 -30.18 10.17
N GLU A 290 12.98 -29.23 9.80
CA GLU A 290 12.65 -27.81 9.85
C GLU A 290 11.58 -27.40 8.83
N VAL A 291 11.61 -27.94 7.61
CA VAL A 291 10.53 -27.74 6.62
C VAL A 291 9.19 -28.23 7.16
N ILE A 292 9.15 -29.35 7.88
CA ILE A 292 7.93 -29.88 8.51
C ILE A 292 7.44 -28.94 9.61
N ARG A 293 8.33 -28.50 10.51
CA ARG A 293 8.00 -27.51 11.55
C ARG A 293 7.40 -26.24 10.96
N LEU A 294 8.03 -25.67 9.94
CA LEU A 294 7.57 -24.46 9.27
C LEU A 294 6.24 -24.67 8.54
N THR A 295 6.00 -25.86 8.00
CA THR A 295 4.71 -26.22 7.39
C THR A 295 3.59 -26.19 8.43
N HIS A 296 3.76 -26.90 9.55
CA HIS A 296 2.76 -26.92 10.64
C HIS A 296 2.57 -25.55 11.30
N LYS A 297 3.64 -24.76 11.44
CA LYS A 297 3.57 -23.38 11.92
C LYS A 297 2.69 -22.52 11.00
N LEU A 298 2.92 -22.58 9.69
CA LEU A 298 2.13 -21.85 8.71
C LEU A 298 0.66 -22.29 8.72
N ASP A 299 0.40 -23.60 8.80
CA ASP A 299 -0.97 -24.14 8.82
C ASP A 299 -1.74 -23.75 10.10
N THR A 300 -1.04 -23.67 11.23
CA THR A 300 -1.60 -23.17 12.50
C THR A 300 -1.98 -21.69 12.37
N LEU A 301 -1.09 -20.86 11.82
CA LEU A 301 -1.37 -19.44 11.56
C LEU A 301 -2.57 -19.26 10.62
N ARG A 302 -2.64 -20.02 9.53
CA ARG A 302 -3.77 -20.00 8.59
C ARG A 302 -5.07 -20.39 9.25
N SER A 303 -5.06 -21.44 10.07
CA SER A 303 -6.24 -21.90 10.80
C SER A 303 -6.74 -20.84 11.78
N ALA A 304 -5.82 -20.13 12.46
CA ALA A 304 -6.15 -19.01 13.32
C ALA A 304 -6.80 -17.85 12.52
N LEU A 305 -6.20 -17.49 11.37
CA LEU A 305 -6.76 -16.45 10.49
C LEU A 305 -8.18 -16.79 10.03
N ASP A 306 -8.39 -17.98 9.47
CA ASP A 306 -9.67 -18.36 8.86
C ASP A 306 -10.77 -18.63 9.90
N GLY A 307 -10.42 -19.33 10.99
CA GLY A 307 -11.38 -19.83 11.96
C GLY A 307 -11.68 -18.88 13.12
N SER A 308 -10.81 -17.92 13.42
CA SER A 308 -10.89 -17.16 14.68
C SER A 308 -10.83 -15.65 14.53
N VAL A 309 -10.08 -15.11 13.55
CA VAL A 309 -9.80 -13.67 13.49
C VAL A 309 -10.19 -12.96 12.19
N LYS A 310 -10.66 -13.68 11.16
CA LYS A 310 -11.02 -13.10 9.85
C LYS A 310 -11.90 -11.86 9.97
N THR A 311 -13.00 -11.94 10.71
CA THR A 311 -13.98 -10.87 10.80
C THR A 311 -13.38 -9.61 11.43
N GLU A 312 -12.72 -9.74 12.57
CA GLU A 312 -12.11 -8.63 13.30
C GLU A 312 -10.95 -8.02 12.51
N LEU A 313 -10.15 -8.85 11.83
CA LEU A 313 -9.07 -8.41 10.96
C LEU A 313 -9.61 -7.58 9.78
N LEU A 314 -10.71 -8.00 9.16
CA LEU A 314 -11.33 -7.24 8.06
C LEU A 314 -11.99 -5.94 8.55
N VAL A 315 -12.53 -5.92 9.76
CA VAL A 315 -13.05 -4.70 10.39
C VAL A 315 -11.93 -3.70 10.64
N ASP A 316 -10.79 -4.14 11.20
CA ASP A 316 -9.64 -3.27 11.44
C ASP A 316 -8.99 -2.79 10.13
N LEU A 317 -8.88 -3.65 9.12
CA LEU A 317 -8.43 -3.24 7.78
C LEU A 317 -9.36 -2.18 7.16
N SER A 318 -10.67 -2.31 7.37
CA SER A 318 -11.69 -1.41 6.81
C SER A 318 -11.72 -0.02 7.46
N SER A 319 -11.29 0.09 8.72
CA SER A 319 -11.23 1.38 9.41
C SER A 319 -10.02 2.21 9.00
N ARG A 320 -8.97 1.58 8.42
CA ARG A 320 -7.78 2.28 7.92
C ARG A 320 -8.03 2.93 6.57
N LYS A 321 -8.09 4.27 6.55
CA LYS A 321 -8.27 5.08 5.34
C LYS A 321 -6.96 5.43 4.66
N LEU A 322 -5.89 5.50 5.44
CA LEU A 322 -4.55 5.83 4.99
C LEU A 322 -3.77 4.59 4.55
N PRO A 323 -2.96 4.71 3.49
CA PRO A 323 -1.96 3.70 3.14
C PRO A 323 -0.82 3.75 4.14
N GLU A 324 -0.96 3.05 5.26
CA GLU A 324 0.17 2.82 6.16
C GLU A 324 1.21 1.96 5.43
N GLU A 325 2.43 2.50 5.27
CA GLU A 325 3.47 1.92 4.42
C GLU A 325 3.77 0.45 4.76
N ALA A 326 3.89 0.15 6.05
CA ALA A 326 4.16 -1.20 6.53
C ALA A 326 3.06 -2.19 6.13
N LEU A 327 1.80 -1.85 6.40
CA LEU A 327 0.67 -2.69 6.05
C LEU A 327 0.51 -2.82 4.52
N ALA A 328 0.70 -1.74 3.76
CA ALA A 328 0.69 -1.77 2.31
C ALA A 328 1.77 -2.71 1.75
N ALA A 329 2.98 -2.67 2.29
CA ALA A 329 4.07 -3.59 1.94
C ALA A 329 3.70 -5.05 2.25
N LEU A 330 3.14 -5.34 3.44
CA LEU A 330 2.68 -6.69 3.80
C LEU A 330 1.58 -7.20 2.85
N MET A 331 0.59 -6.37 2.51
CA MET A 331 -0.46 -6.73 1.58
C MET A 331 0.07 -6.97 0.16
N LYS A 332 1.03 -6.16 -0.29
CA LYS A 332 1.76 -6.36 -1.56
C LYS A 332 2.47 -7.72 -1.61
N VAL A 333 3.17 -8.10 -0.53
CA VAL A 333 3.81 -9.41 -0.42
C VAL A 333 2.78 -10.54 -0.47
N MET A 334 1.63 -10.36 0.17
CA MET A 334 0.55 -11.34 0.11
C MET A 334 0.07 -11.54 -1.34
N LEU A 335 -0.24 -10.45 -2.05
CA LEU A 335 -0.71 -10.54 -3.44
C LEU A 335 0.34 -11.08 -4.40
N LEU A 336 1.62 -10.81 -4.14
CA LEU A 336 2.75 -11.43 -4.83
C LEU A 336 2.73 -12.95 -4.64
N PHE A 337 2.59 -13.42 -3.40
CA PHE A 337 2.46 -14.85 -3.11
C PHE A 337 1.25 -15.46 -3.80
N LEU A 338 0.17 -14.70 -3.99
CA LEU A 338 -1.04 -15.16 -4.68
C LEU A 338 -0.95 -15.13 -6.21
N GLY A 339 0.10 -14.54 -6.78
CA GLY A 339 0.28 -14.39 -8.23
C GLY A 339 -0.78 -13.48 -8.87
N LYS A 340 -1.36 -12.57 -8.10
CA LYS A 340 -2.34 -11.57 -8.58
C LYS A 340 -1.65 -10.31 -9.10
N HIS A 341 -0.46 -10.02 -8.59
CA HIS A 341 0.37 -8.89 -9.03
C HIS A 341 1.68 -9.39 -9.64
N ASP A 342 2.07 -8.78 -10.75
CA ASP A 342 3.42 -8.92 -11.32
C ASP A 342 4.40 -8.14 -10.42
N PRO A 343 5.61 -8.67 -10.13
CA PRO A 343 6.67 -7.92 -9.47
C PRO A 343 6.88 -6.49 -9.98
N SER A 344 6.75 -6.28 -11.30
CA SER A 344 6.88 -4.96 -11.93
C SER A 344 5.74 -3.99 -11.57
N SER A 345 4.56 -4.51 -11.22
CA SER A 345 3.40 -3.71 -10.77
C SER A 345 3.43 -3.34 -9.28
N LEU A 346 4.30 -3.98 -8.50
CA LEU A 346 4.45 -3.74 -7.05
C LEU A 346 5.42 -2.59 -6.74
N ALA A 347 6.32 -2.28 -7.69
CA ALA A 347 7.20 -1.11 -7.67
C ALA A 347 6.47 0.21 -7.96
N GLU A 348 5.18 0.16 -8.33
CA GLU A 348 4.34 1.35 -8.45
C GLU A 348 3.83 1.78 -7.06
N ASP A 349 3.74 3.10 -6.91
CA ASP A 349 3.38 3.90 -5.73
C ASP A 349 2.28 3.27 -4.84
N THR A 350 2.61 3.05 -3.57
CA THR A 350 1.77 2.43 -2.53
C THR A 350 0.46 3.16 -2.32
N SER A 351 0.45 4.48 -2.51
CA SER A 351 -0.72 5.34 -2.25
C SER A 351 -1.89 5.06 -3.19
N LEU A 352 -1.63 4.71 -4.45
CA LEU A 352 -2.66 4.51 -5.47
C LEU A 352 -3.41 3.18 -5.37
N GLN A 353 -2.85 2.19 -4.67
CA GLN A 353 -3.42 0.84 -4.63
C GLN A 353 -4.14 0.52 -3.33
N TRP A 354 -4.06 1.34 -2.28
CA TRP A 354 -4.58 1.02 -0.94
C TRP A 354 -6.00 0.44 -0.92
N SER A 355 -6.93 1.17 -1.48
CA SER A 355 -8.33 0.75 -1.61
C SER A 355 -8.52 -0.53 -2.42
N GLN A 356 -7.69 -0.76 -3.45
CA GLN A 356 -7.69 -1.99 -4.22
C GLN A 356 -7.18 -3.13 -3.35
N LEU A 357 -6.08 -2.92 -2.60
CA LEU A 357 -5.53 -3.88 -1.65
C LEU A 357 -6.60 -4.26 -0.61
N VAL A 358 -7.28 -3.27 -0.02
CA VAL A 358 -8.35 -3.51 0.97
C VAL A 358 -9.50 -4.28 0.32
N THR A 359 -9.96 -3.89 -0.88
CA THR A 359 -11.03 -4.59 -1.60
C THR A 359 -10.65 -6.03 -1.92
N ASP A 360 -9.41 -6.24 -2.35
CA ASP A 360 -8.86 -7.54 -2.66
C ASP A 360 -8.81 -8.44 -1.41
N PHE A 361 -8.42 -7.90 -0.26
CA PHE A 361 -8.44 -8.65 1.01
C PHE A 361 -9.86 -8.99 1.50
N HIS A 362 -10.86 -8.19 1.13
CA HIS A 362 -12.28 -8.50 1.37
C HIS A 362 -12.85 -9.53 0.40
N SER A 363 -12.13 -9.86 -0.68
CA SER A 363 -12.59 -10.86 -1.63
C SER A 363 -12.44 -12.27 -1.05
N GLU A 364 -13.57 -12.99 -0.95
CA GLU A 364 -13.58 -14.41 -0.60
C GLU A 364 -12.69 -15.24 -1.54
N GLU A 365 -12.57 -14.88 -2.81
CA GLU A 365 -11.67 -15.56 -3.75
C GLU A 365 -10.20 -15.44 -3.29
N ILE A 366 -9.79 -14.24 -2.90
CA ILE A 366 -8.42 -13.95 -2.48
C ILE A 366 -8.15 -14.56 -1.11
N TRP A 367 -9.10 -14.46 -0.19
CA TRP A 367 -9.01 -15.11 1.12
C TRP A 367 -8.84 -16.62 1.00
N ASN A 368 -9.70 -17.28 0.20
CA ASN A 368 -9.60 -18.73 -0.04
C ASN A 368 -8.26 -19.11 -0.68
N LYS A 369 -7.74 -18.28 -1.62
CA LYS A 369 -6.41 -18.50 -2.20
C LYS A 369 -5.29 -18.33 -1.18
N MET A 370 -5.41 -17.38 -0.25
CA MET A 370 -4.44 -17.17 0.84
C MET A 370 -4.36 -18.38 1.77
N MET A 371 -5.52 -18.94 2.12
CA MET A 371 -5.60 -20.12 2.98
C MET A 371 -5.14 -21.40 2.26
N ALA A 372 -5.48 -21.57 0.99
CA ALA A 372 -5.18 -22.79 0.24
C ALA A 372 -3.82 -22.79 -0.49
N ALA A 373 -3.10 -21.67 -0.53
CA ALA A 373 -1.87 -21.56 -1.31
C ALA A 373 -0.79 -22.55 -0.83
N ASP A 374 -0.33 -23.43 -1.72
CA ASP A 374 0.87 -24.22 -1.47
C ASP A 374 2.11 -23.36 -1.67
N LEU A 375 2.72 -22.92 -0.57
CA LEU A 375 3.90 -22.07 -0.59
C LEU A 375 5.20 -22.85 -0.84
N ARG A 376 5.11 -24.18 -1.01
CA ARG A 376 6.27 -25.06 -1.30
C ARG A 376 6.54 -25.21 -2.80
N ARG A 377 5.56 -25.01 -3.69
CA ARG A 377 5.77 -25.28 -5.11
C ARG A 377 6.19 -24.03 -5.88
N PRO A 378 7.14 -24.14 -6.84
CA PRO A 378 7.34 -23.08 -7.82
C PRO A 378 6.00 -22.80 -8.51
N ARG A 379 5.51 -21.56 -8.44
CA ARG A 379 4.29 -21.20 -9.15
C ARG A 379 4.59 -21.09 -10.64
N PRO A 380 3.76 -21.67 -11.52
CA PRO A 380 3.87 -21.44 -12.96
C PRO A 380 3.86 -19.94 -13.26
N GLY A 381 4.84 -19.46 -14.01
CA GLY A 381 4.92 -18.04 -14.44
C GLY A 381 5.62 -17.09 -13.47
N VAL A 382 6.09 -17.53 -12.30
CA VAL A 382 6.77 -16.67 -11.31
C VAL A 382 8.23 -17.12 -11.15
N PRO A 383 9.23 -16.31 -11.57
CA PRO A 383 10.65 -16.65 -11.38
C PRO A 383 10.96 -16.86 -9.89
N ALA A 384 11.44 -18.05 -9.54
CA ALA A 384 11.55 -18.51 -8.15
C ALA A 384 12.55 -17.69 -7.30
N GLY A 385 13.61 -17.14 -7.92
CA GLY A 385 14.65 -16.37 -7.22
C GLY A 385 14.28 -14.91 -6.94
N HIS A 386 13.69 -14.21 -7.92
CA HIS A 386 13.34 -12.79 -7.79
C HIS A 386 12.20 -12.54 -6.79
N THR A 387 11.24 -13.45 -6.73
CA THR A 387 10.04 -13.30 -5.90
C THR A 387 10.35 -13.43 -4.41
N LEU A 388 11.19 -14.39 -4.03
CA LEU A 388 11.58 -14.59 -2.63
C LEU A 388 12.46 -13.44 -2.13
N ALA A 389 13.40 -12.96 -2.94
CA ALA A 389 14.24 -11.82 -2.61
C ALA A 389 13.41 -10.55 -2.42
N MET A 390 12.46 -10.28 -3.32
CA MET A 390 11.57 -9.13 -3.22
C MET A 390 10.60 -9.23 -2.04
N ALA A 391 10.04 -10.42 -1.77
CA ALA A 391 9.20 -10.64 -0.59
C ALA A 391 9.98 -10.36 0.71
N LYS A 392 11.24 -10.81 0.80
CA LYS A 392 12.12 -10.51 1.94
C LYS A 392 12.39 -9.03 2.08
N ALA A 393 12.69 -8.34 0.97
CA ALA A 393 12.94 -6.90 0.97
C ALA A 393 11.73 -6.12 1.48
N LEU A 394 10.52 -6.43 0.98
CA LEU A 394 9.28 -5.80 1.41
C LEU A 394 8.92 -6.10 2.88
N ILE A 395 9.18 -7.32 3.37
CA ILE A 395 8.99 -7.65 4.79
C ILE A 395 9.96 -6.88 5.67
N ALA A 396 11.22 -6.74 5.25
CA ALA A 396 12.21 -5.95 5.96
C ALA A 396 11.84 -4.46 5.98
N GLU A 397 11.40 -3.92 4.84
CA GLU A 397 10.85 -2.57 4.71
C GLU A 397 9.67 -2.37 5.66
N ALA A 398 8.68 -3.26 5.65
CA ALA A 398 7.51 -3.17 6.54
C ALA A 398 7.89 -3.21 8.02
N THR A 399 8.87 -4.05 8.37
CA THR A 399 9.38 -4.14 9.74
C THR A 399 10.05 -2.83 10.17
N GLN A 400 10.81 -2.21 9.27
CA GLN A 400 11.54 -0.97 9.52
C GLN A 400 10.61 0.25 9.56
N THR A 401 9.71 0.41 8.58
CA THR A 401 8.81 1.57 8.48
C THR A 401 7.71 1.53 9.54
N GLY A 402 7.22 0.34 9.88
CA GLY A 402 6.17 0.15 10.88
C GLY A 402 6.69 0.02 12.31
N GLY A 403 8.01 -0.03 12.53
CA GLY A 403 8.57 -0.27 13.86
C GLY A 403 8.04 -1.57 14.49
N LEU A 404 7.76 -2.58 13.67
CA LEU A 404 7.01 -3.78 14.11
C LEU A 404 7.81 -4.70 15.04
N LYS A 405 9.13 -4.50 15.10
CA LYS A 405 10.06 -5.28 15.92
C LYS A 405 11.08 -4.38 16.59
N GLY A 406 11.42 -4.70 17.84
CA GLY A 406 12.52 -4.07 18.57
C GLY A 406 13.90 -4.51 18.07
N GLU A 407 14.97 -3.97 18.67
CA GLU A 407 16.36 -4.29 18.30
C GLU A 407 16.71 -5.78 18.46
N ASP A 408 16.01 -6.49 19.34
CA ASP A 408 16.18 -7.93 19.57
C ASP A 408 15.39 -8.80 18.58
N GLY A 409 14.65 -8.19 17.65
CA GLY A 409 13.81 -8.85 16.66
C GLY A 409 12.49 -9.38 17.22
N SER A 410 12.17 -9.10 18.50
CA SER A 410 10.88 -9.42 19.10
C SER A 410 9.83 -8.36 18.77
N VAL A 411 8.56 -8.76 18.73
CA VAL A 411 7.44 -7.83 18.54
C VAL A 411 7.18 -7.12 19.86
N GLU A 412 7.24 -5.79 19.85
CA GLU A 412 6.93 -4.98 21.02
C GLU A 412 5.43 -5.08 21.37
N GLU A 413 5.11 -5.26 22.66
CA GLU A 413 3.74 -5.52 23.10
C GLU A 413 2.81 -4.31 22.85
N GLY A 414 3.32 -3.08 22.95
CA GLY A 414 2.57 -1.87 22.62
C GLY A 414 2.21 -1.82 21.13
N VAL A 415 3.18 -2.08 20.25
CA VAL A 415 2.95 -2.12 18.80
C VAL A 415 1.96 -3.21 18.40
N ALA A 416 2.00 -4.38 19.06
CA ALA A 416 1.04 -5.45 18.81
C ALA A 416 -0.41 -5.10 19.21
N GLN A 417 -0.60 -4.18 20.15
CA GLN A 417 -1.93 -3.70 20.55
C GLN A 417 -2.43 -2.60 19.62
N GLU A 418 -1.54 -1.73 19.13
CA GLU A 418 -1.87 -0.62 18.23
C GLU A 418 -2.06 -1.08 16.78
N HIS A 419 -1.24 -2.05 16.32
CA HIS A 419 -1.19 -2.52 14.94
C HIS A 419 -1.34 -4.05 14.83
N PRO A 420 -2.43 -4.65 15.35
CA PRO A 420 -2.58 -6.10 15.40
C PRO A 420 -2.60 -6.77 14.02
N VAL A 421 -3.19 -6.12 13.01
CA VAL A 421 -3.26 -6.66 11.64
C VAL A 421 -1.86 -6.82 11.04
N ASP A 422 -1.00 -5.82 11.21
CA ASP A 422 0.37 -5.77 10.72
C ASP A 422 1.17 -6.94 11.31
N ILE A 423 1.05 -7.15 12.63
CA ILE A 423 1.72 -8.25 13.33
C ILE A 423 1.21 -9.62 12.85
N ILE A 424 -0.10 -9.78 12.67
CA ILE A 424 -0.69 -11.04 12.20
C ILE A 424 -0.22 -11.37 10.78
N LEU A 425 -0.27 -10.39 9.87
CA LEU A 425 0.17 -10.57 8.49
C LEU A 425 1.68 -10.78 8.41
N LEU A 426 2.47 -10.04 9.19
CA LEU A 426 3.91 -10.21 9.27
C LEU A 426 4.26 -11.64 9.70
N GLY A 427 3.67 -12.15 10.78
CA GLY A 427 3.93 -13.50 11.28
C GLY A 427 3.61 -14.59 10.25
N LEU A 428 2.50 -14.43 9.52
CA LEU A 428 2.10 -15.33 8.44
C LEU A 428 3.10 -15.30 7.27
N LEU A 429 3.50 -14.10 6.83
CA LEU A 429 4.39 -13.89 5.69
C LEU A 429 5.83 -14.31 6.00
N GLU A 430 6.31 -14.10 7.22
CA GLU A 430 7.62 -14.58 7.66
C GLU A 430 7.68 -16.11 7.67
N ALA A 431 6.66 -16.77 8.23
CA ALA A 431 6.57 -18.24 8.19
C ALA A 431 6.54 -18.76 6.75
N ALA A 432 5.81 -18.09 5.86
CA ALA A 432 5.75 -18.41 4.43
C ALA A 432 7.12 -18.27 3.74
N VAL A 433 7.82 -17.16 3.95
CA VAL A 433 9.15 -16.88 3.37
C VAL A 433 10.18 -17.87 3.90
N GLN A 434 10.20 -18.13 5.21
CA GLN A 434 11.12 -19.09 5.83
C GLN A 434 10.89 -20.51 5.30
N LEU A 435 9.62 -20.94 5.22
CA LEU A 435 9.27 -22.24 4.65
C LEU A 435 9.76 -22.35 3.20
N ARG A 436 9.52 -21.32 2.39
CA ARG A 436 9.92 -21.30 0.97
C ARG A 436 11.43 -21.38 0.82
N GLU A 437 12.18 -20.59 1.59
CA GLU A 437 13.63 -20.59 1.57
C GLU A 437 14.20 -21.96 1.93
N LYS A 438 13.73 -22.56 3.03
CA LYS A 438 14.18 -23.88 3.47
C LYS A 438 13.80 -24.98 2.51
N ASP A 439 12.59 -24.97 1.96
CA ASP A 439 12.16 -25.95 0.95
C ASP A 439 13.00 -25.87 -0.33
N VAL A 440 13.30 -24.66 -0.83
CA VAL A 440 14.17 -24.47 -2.00
C VAL A 440 15.58 -25.00 -1.72
N TYR A 441 16.13 -24.71 -0.53
CA TYR A 441 17.44 -25.21 -0.12
C TYR A 441 17.47 -26.74 -0.06
N VAL A 442 16.51 -27.37 0.64
CA VAL A 442 16.43 -28.84 0.74
C VAL A 442 16.33 -29.50 -0.63
N ARG A 443 15.49 -28.96 -1.52
CA ARG A 443 15.37 -29.49 -2.90
C ARG A 443 16.65 -29.32 -3.72
N TRP A 444 17.38 -28.24 -3.50
CA TRP A 444 18.66 -28.02 -4.15
C TRP A 444 19.70 -29.01 -3.65
N MET A 445 19.78 -29.26 -2.34
CA MET A 445 20.66 -30.28 -1.76
C MET A 445 20.29 -31.70 -2.22
N ASP A 446 19.00 -31.99 -2.37
CA ASP A 446 18.50 -33.29 -2.83
C ASP A 446 18.69 -33.51 -4.35
N CYS A 447 18.97 -32.46 -5.13
CA CYS A 447 19.02 -32.57 -6.59
C CYS A 447 20.27 -33.34 -7.06
N ASP A 448 20.09 -34.19 -8.07
CA ASP A 448 21.16 -35.03 -8.63
C ASP A 448 22.36 -34.21 -9.12
N LEU A 449 22.12 -32.97 -9.55
CA LEU A 449 23.19 -32.07 -10.00
C LEU A 449 24.10 -31.66 -8.83
N HIS A 450 23.53 -31.34 -7.66
CA HIS A 450 24.32 -31.03 -6.47
C HIS A 450 25.15 -32.25 -6.05
N LYS A 451 24.51 -33.42 -5.98
CA LYS A 451 25.18 -34.68 -5.64
C LYS A 451 26.34 -34.97 -6.58
N ARG A 452 26.16 -34.80 -7.90
CA ARG A 452 27.23 -35.01 -8.90
C ARG A 452 28.37 -34.01 -8.83
N VAL A 453 28.12 -32.77 -8.41
CA VAL A 453 29.14 -31.71 -8.39
C VAL A 453 29.92 -31.70 -7.07
N PHE A 454 29.26 -32.01 -5.96
CA PHE A 454 29.83 -31.82 -4.62
C PHE A 454 30.03 -33.12 -3.83
N GLU A 455 29.42 -34.24 -4.20
CA GLU A 455 29.74 -35.53 -3.58
C GLU A 455 30.85 -36.21 -4.39
N PRO A 456 31.93 -36.69 -3.73
CA PRO A 456 32.98 -37.42 -4.40
C PRO A 456 32.40 -38.68 -5.06
N PRO A 457 32.83 -39.04 -6.27
CA PRO A 457 32.29 -40.19 -6.97
C PRO A 457 32.41 -41.44 -6.08
N PRO A 458 31.32 -42.19 -5.87
CA PRO A 458 31.33 -43.40 -5.06
C PRO A 458 32.13 -44.46 -5.82
N GLY A 459 33.44 -44.51 -5.57
CA GLY A 459 34.35 -45.37 -6.31
C GLY A 459 35.81 -44.89 -6.35
N GLY A 460 36.11 -43.66 -5.92
CA GLY A 460 37.49 -43.20 -5.71
C GLY A 460 38.15 -43.80 -4.45
N ALA A 461 37.94 -45.10 -4.19
CA ALA A 461 38.89 -45.81 -3.35
C ALA A 461 40.19 -45.85 -4.14
N GLN A 462 41.25 -45.29 -3.57
CA GLN A 462 42.63 -45.47 -4.02
C GLN A 462 42.86 -46.96 -4.26
N GLU A 463 42.78 -47.41 -5.52
CA GLU A 463 43.45 -48.63 -5.95
C GLU A 463 44.93 -48.44 -5.66
N GLY A 464 45.49 -49.42 -4.98
CA GLY A 464 46.81 -49.37 -4.39
C GLY A 464 47.90 -49.02 -5.39
N GLU A 465 48.89 -48.31 -4.87
CA GLU A 465 50.25 -48.37 -5.40
C GLU A 465 50.75 -49.82 -5.27
N GLU A 466 50.36 -50.70 -6.19
CA GLU A 466 51.05 -51.97 -6.42
C GLU A 466 51.98 -51.81 -7.62
N GLU A 467 53.27 -51.77 -7.26
CA GLU A 467 54.47 -52.14 -8.00
C GLU A 467 54.28 -52.60 -9.47
N ALA A 468 54.85 -51.82 -10.39
CA ALA A 468 55.18 -52.26 -11.74
C ALA A 468 56.70 -52.19 -11.97
N GLU A 469 57.44 -53.14 -11.39
CA GLU A 469 58.66 -53.66 -12.01
C GLU A 469 58.24 -54.72 -13.04
N GLY A 470 58.41 -54.43 -14.33
CA GLY A 470 58.07 -55.40 -15.37
C GLY A 470 58.35 -54.87 -16.76
N GLY A 471 59.59 -55.04 -17.21
CA GLY A 471 60.00 -54.77 -18.59
C GLY A 471 59.19 -55.56 -19.61
N GLY A 472 58.87 -54.91 -20.73
CA GLY A 472 58.23 -55.50 -21.89
C GLY A 472 58.59 -54.71 -23.14
N GLU A 473 59.28 -55.39 -24.05
CA GLU A 473 59.85 -54.88 -25.30
C GLU A 473 58.83 -54.22 -26.23
N ALA A 474 59.22 -53.07 -26.79
CA ALA A 474 58.57 -52.46 -27.94
C ALA A 474 58.97 -53.21 -29.23
N THR A 475 58.01 -53.95 -29.81
CA THR A 475 58.01 -54.26 -31.25
C THR A 475 56.81 -53.56 -31.88
N GLY A 476 57.05 -52.87 -33.00
CA GLY A 476 56.11 -51.97 -33.62
C GLY A 476 55.18 -52.58 -34.67
N ALA A 477 54.15 -51.81 -35.03
CA ALA A 477 53.45 -51.71 -36.33
C ALA A 477 52.27 -50.75 -36.07
N ALA A 478 52.26 -49.53 -36.62
CA ALA A 478 51.78 -49.18 -37.96
C ALA A 478 50.32 -49.62 -38.22
N GLY A 479 49.43 -48.64 -38.33
CA GLY A 479 48.02 -48.82 -38.73
C GLY A 479 47.26 -47.50 -38.67
N ASP A 480 47.12 -46.88 -39.84
CA ASP A 480 46.43 -45.64 -40.14
C ASP A 480 44.90 -45.65 -39.89
N ASP A 481 44.36 -44.44 -39.97
CA ASP A 481 43.08 -44.04 -40.61
C ASP A 481 41.78 -43.91 -39.79
N ASP A 482 41.41 -42.64 -39.64
CA ASP A 482 40.14 -41.96 -39.95
C ASP A 482 38.78 -42.56 -39.53
N GLY A 483 38.03 -41.73 -38.80
CA GLY A 483 36.61 -41.85 -38.49
C GLY A 483 36.14 -40.83 -37.45
#